data_AF-A0A2G2J2I0-F1
#
_entry.id   AF-A0A2G2J2I0-F1
#
_cell.length_a   1.000
_cell.length_b   1.000
_cell.length_c   1.000
_cell.angle_alpha   90.00
_cell.angle_beta   90.00
_cell.angle_gamma   90.00
#
_symmetry.space_group_name_H-M   'P 1'
#
loop_
_entity.id
_entity.type
_entity.pdbx_description
1 polymer ?
#
loop_
_entity_poly.entity_id
_entity_poly.type
_entity_poly.pdbx_seq_one_letter_code
_entity_poly.pdbx_strand_id
1 'polypeptide(L)'
;MKAIIVAISGVLAPFVFVEPSFAWSGFTHELICQMAYDQLEPATQKKILKTYSRSGYDDKGNAFAKDCNTPDTNRRTTHIGTYEYHFINVPRGSETIDFSRDCDSYDCVTQGIIRYATYLQERRKLSSQKNSKKKEALNFLAHYVGDLHQPLHVGHKEDMGGNALWVKYASNKKNKRLHSVWDGTLPTQQGLNFKSSKKKRRLIASQQIAKISENDKRQWAQGSVNSWARESYSLSINCAYRRDCSASQPTLKTGDTLSQTYYDKSGPIAVERIHQASVRLAFILEDSFAGELDLSELDRRN
;
A
#
# COMPACT_ATOMS: atom_id res chain seq x y z
N MET A 1 68.40 -5.88 14.58
CA MET A 1 67.14 -5.14 14.33
C MET A 1 66.02 -6.17 14.20
N LYS A 2 65.07 -6.22 15.15
CA LYS A 2 63.93 -7.13 15.14
C LYS A 2 62.81 -6.48 14.33
N ALA A 3 62.32 -7.14 13.27
CA ALA A 3 61.20 -6.67 12.48
C ALA A 3 59.88 -6.90 13.24
N ILE A 4 59.10 -5.83 13.40
CA ILE A 4 57.76 -5.85 13.99
C ILE A 4 56.76 -6.19 12.87
N ILE A 5 56.08 -7.34 12.98
CA ILE A 5 54.97 -7.70 12.11
C ILE A 5 53.71 -7.03 12.71
N VAL A 6 53.17 -6.04 12.01
CA VAL A 6 51.87 -5.43 12.35
C VAL A 6 50.78 -6.28 11.71
N ALA A 7 50.04 -7.03 12.53
CA ALA A 7 48.84 -7.73 12.10
C ALA A 7 47.68 -6.73 11.98
N ILE A 8 47.23 -6.46 10.75
CA ILE A 8 46.04 -5.65 10.48
C ILE A 8 44.82 -6.57 10.62
N SER A 9 44.15 -6.51 11.77
CA SER A 9 42.84 -7.13 11.96
C SER A 9 41.79 -6.33 11.18
N GLY A 10 41.44 -6.80 9.99
CA GLY A 10 40.33 -6.27 9.22
C GLY A 10 39.00 -6.57 9.91
N VAL A 11 38.37 -5.54 10.47
CA VAL A 11 36.99 -5.62 10.97
C VAL A 11 36.06 -5.68 9.76
N LEU A 12 35.58 -6.87 9.42
CA LEU A 12 34.48 -7.08 8.48
C LEU A 12 33.19 -6.55 9.12
N ALA A 13 32.82 -5.31 8.80
CA ALA A 13 31.50 -4.79 9.13
C ALA A 13 30.44 -5.61 8.37
N PRO A 14 29.43 -6.17 9.06
CA PRO A 14 28.35 -6.89 8.37
C PRO A 14 27.57 -5.89 7.52
N PHE A 15 27.59 -6.08 6.20
CA PHE A 15 26.66 -5.42 5.30
C PHE A 15 25.25 -5.87 5.66
N VAL A 16 24.50 -5.00 6.36
CA VAL A 16 23.07 -5.18 6.56
C VAL A 16 22.41 -4.90 5.22
N PHE A 17 22.03 -5.95 4.50
CA PHE A 17 21.15 -5.82 3.34
C PHE A 17 19.83 -5.22 3.83
N VAL A 18 19.61 -3.94 3.50
CA VAL A 18 18.30 -3.31 3.65
C VAL A 18 17.43 -3.90 2.54
N GLU A 19 16.70 -4.96 2.87
CA GLU A 19 15.55 -5.39 2.06
C GLU A 19 14.71 -4.15 1.78
N PRO A 20 14.43 -3.82 0.49
CA PRO A 20 13.60 -2.67 0.18
C PRO A 20 12.27 -2.86 0.91
N SER A 21 11.92 -1.90 1.76
CA SER A 21 10.55 -1.75 2.24
C SER A 21 9.73 -1.27 1.04
N PHE A 22 9.34 -2.22 0.21
CA PHE A 22 8.14 -2.09 -0.59
C PHE A 22 7.00 -1.81 0.39
N ALA A 23 6.00 -1.08 -0.09
CA ALA A 23 4.78 -0.89 0.65
C ALA A 23 4.05 -2.22 0.86
N TRP A 24 2.71 -2.31 0.77
CA TRP A 24 2.12 -3.61 0.47
C TRP A 24 2.98 -4.29 -0.59
N SER A 25 3.40 -5.50 -0.30
CA SER A 25 4.42 -6.12 -1.14
C SER A 25 4.00 -6.14 -2.60
N GLY A 26 4.94 -6.14 -3.56
CA GLY A 26 4.56 -5.83 -4.93
C GLY A 26 3.46 -6.73 -5.53
N PHE A 27 3.39 -7.99 -5.10
CA PHE A 27 2.28 -8.88 -5.45
C PHE A 27 0.92 -8.42 -4.90
N THR A 28 0.89 -7.91 -3.67
CA THR A 28 -0.33 -7.39 -3.03
C THR A 28 -0.84 -6.15 -3.77
N HIS A 29 0.03 -5.24 -4.22
CA HIS A 29 -0.39 -4.16 -5.13
C HIS A 29 -0.93 -4.68 -6.46
N GLU A 30 -0.26 -5.67 -7.07
CA GLU A 30 -0.80 -6.29 -8.30
C GLU A 30 -2.18 -6.88 -8.07
N LEU A 31 -2.41 -7.50 -6.91
CA LEU A 31 -3.70 -8.09 -6.55
C LEU A 31 -4.76 -7.00 -6.33
N ILE A 32 -4.47 -5.96 -5.54
CA ILE A 32 -5.38 -4.81 -5.32
C ILE A 32 -5.79 -4.19 -6.66
N CYS A 33 -4.82 -3.93 -7.55
CA CYS A 33 -5.09 -3.33 -8.84
C CYS A 33 -5.84 -4.24 -9.80
N GLN A 34 -5.54 -5.55 -9.81
CA GLN A 34 -6.31 -6.51 -10.59
C GLN A 34 -7.75 -6.60 -10.07
N MET A 35 -7.93 -6.64 -8.75
CA MET A 35 -9.25 -6.67 -8.13
C MET A 35 -10.04 -5.40 -8.42
N ALA A 36 -9.41 -4.23 -8.38
CA ALA A 36 -10.04 -2.96 -8.75
C ALA A 36 -10.47 -3.00 -10.22
N TYR A 37 -9.57 -3.35 -11.14
CA TYR A 37 -9.87 -3.43 -12.57
C TYR A 37 -11.03 -4.38 -12.90
N ASP A 38 -11.04 -5.57 -12.29
CA ASP A 38 -12.07 -6.58 -12.52
C ASP A 38 -13.46 -6.16 -11.98
N GLN A 39 -13.52 -5.15 -11.11
CA GLN A 39 -14.76 -4.56 -10.58
C GLN A 39 -15.28 -3.36 -11.40
N LEU A 40 -14.48 -2.80 -12.31
CA LEU A 40 -14.86 -1.66 -13.15
C LEU A 40 -15.89 -2.03 -14.21
N GLU A 41 -16.69 -1.05 -14.59
CA GLU A 41 -17.58 -1.11 -15.74
C GLU A 41 -16.78 -1.30 -17.05
N PRO A 42 -17.33 -2.03 -18.04
CA PRO A 42 -16.62 -2.31 -19.29
C PRO A 42 -16.14 -1.06 -20.03
N ALA A 43 -16.84 0.06 -19.89
CA ALA A 43 -16.44 1.33 -20.50
C ALA A 43 -15.14 1.89 -19.89
N THR A 44 -15.00 1.83 -18.56
CA THR A 44 -13.82 2.31 -17.84
C THR A 44 -12.64 1.35 -18.00
N GLN A 45 -12.89 0.03 -17.99
CA GLN A 45 -11.89 -0.98 -18.36
C GLN A 45 -11.26 -0.66 -19.73
N LYS A 46 -12.08 -0.39 -20.77
CA LYS A 46 -11.58 -0.04 -22.11
C LYS A 46 -10.70 1.21 -22.11
N LYS A 47 -11.04 2.24 -21.31
CA LYS A 47 -10.23 3.47 -21.19
C LYS A 47 -8.87 3.17 -20.56
N ILE A 48 -8.84 2.34 -19.51
CA ILE A 48 -7.61 1.88 -18.87
C ILE A 48 -6.76 1.11 -19.89
N LEU A 49 -7.31 0.10 -20.56
CA LEU A 49 -6.56 -0.71 -21.54
C LEU A 49 -5.94 0.14 -22.66
N LYS A 50 -6.67 1.13 -23.18
CA LYS A 50 -6.17 2.06 -24.20
C LYS A 50 -4.94 2.85 -23.71
N THR A 51 -4.83 3.10 -22.42
CA THR A 51 -3.69 3.81 -21.80
C THR A 51 -2.40 2.96 -21.83
N TYR A 52 -2.50 1.62 -21.74
CA TYR A 52 -1.36 0.69 -21.77
C TYR A 52 -1.04 0.15 -23.17
N SER A 53 -1.89 0.41 -24.16
CA SER A 53 -1.79 -0.15 -25.50
C SER A 53 -0.68 0.52 -26.35
N ARG A 54 0.56 0.01 -26.26
CA ARG A 54 1.60 0.15 -27.31
C ARG A 54 2.38 -1.14 -27.64
N SER A 55 2.26 -2.20 -26.84
CA SER A 55 2.97 -3.47 -27.08
C SER A 55 2.26 -4.65 -26.40
N GLY A 56 1.28 -5.25 -27.09
CA GLY A 56 0.78 -6.60 -26.80
C GLY A 56 -0.39 -6.72 -25.80
N TYR A 57 -1.57 -7.08 -26.32
CA TYR A 57 -2.59 -7.98 -25.74
C TYR A 57 -2.75 -8.00 -24.21
N ASP A 58 -2.91 -6.84 -23.58
CA ASP A 58 -3.54 -6.83 -22.26
C ASP A 58 -5.01 -6.47 -22.41
N ASP A 59 -5.85 -7.48 -22.60
CA ASP A 59 -7.31 -7.36 -22.64
C ASP A 59 -7.94 -7.49 -21.24
N LYS A 60 -7.13 -7.75 -20.20
CA LYS A 60 -7.57 -8.18 -18.87
C LYS A 60 -6.88 -7.44 -17.72
N GLY A 61 -6.33 -6.25 -17.97
CA GLY A 61 -5.77 -5.35 -16.96
C GLY A 61 -4.47 -5.82 -16.29
N ASN A 62 -3.77 -6.82 -16.84
CA ASN A 62 -2.52 -7.34 -16.30
C ASN A 62 -1.37 -6.32 -16.31
N ALA A 63 -1.31 -5.46 -17.33
CA ALA A 63 -0.30 -4.42 -17.46
C ALA A 63 -0.56 -3.31 -16.44
N PHE A 64 -1.83 -2.91 -16.25
CA PHE A 64 -2.22 -2.01 -15.17
C PHE A 64 -1.85 -2.61 -13.80
N ALA A 65 -2.28 -3.84 -13.53
CA ALA A 65 -1.98 -4.52 -12.27
C ALA A 65 -0.47 -4.62 -11.99
N LYS A 66 0.33 -5.02 -13.00
CA LYS A 66 1.78 -5.09 -12.86
C LYS A 66 2.41 -3.72 -12.60
N ASP A 67 2.01 -2.72 -13.37
CA ASP A 67 2.64 -1.39 -13.34
C ASP A 67 2.19 -0.56 -12.14
N CYS A 68 1.21 -1.02 -11.35
CA CYS A 68 0.93 -0.48 -10.01
C CYS A 68 2.14 -0.54 -9.07
N ASN A 69 3.17 -1.32 -9.36
CA ASN A 69 4.41 -1.32 -8.59
C ASN A 69 5.42 -0.24 -9.01
N THR A 70 5.17 0.47 -10.10
CA THR A 70 6.14 1.44 -10.62
C THR A 70 6.44 2.60 -9.67
N PRO A 71 5.51 3.10 -8.83
CA PRO A 71 5.82 4.14 -7.84
C PRO A 71 6.91 3.72 -6.85
N ASP A 72 6.88 2.47 -6.35
CA ASP A 72 7.92 1.90 -5.48
C ASP A 72 9.32 1.96 -6.12
N THR A 73 9.41 1.67 -7.43
CA THR A 73 10.69 1.69 -8.16
C THR A 73 11.11 3.11 -8.57
N ASN A 74 10.15 3.99 -8.84
CA ASN A 74 10.39 5.33 -9.36
C ASN A 74 10.73 6.35 -8.28
N ARG A 75 10.22 6.17 -7.05
CA ARG A 75 10.44 7.09 -5.90
C ARG A 75 11.90 7.25 -5.48
N ARG A 76 12.80 6.41 -5.98
CA ARG A 76 14.26 6.49 -5.72
C ARG A 76 15.07 6.83 -6.97
N THR A 77 14.42 7.04 -8.10
CA THR A 77 15.08 7.18 -9.40
C THR A 77 14.52 8.37 -10.17
N THR A 78 13.46 8.16 -10.93
CA THR A 78 12.89 9.15 -11.86
C THR A 78 11.93 10.12 -11.19
N HIS A 79 11.43 9.78 -9.99
CA HIS A 79 10.38 10.52 -9.28
C HIS A 79 10.73 10.67 -7.79
N ILE A 80 11.93 11.16 -7.47
CA ILE A 80 12.44 11.23 -6.08
C ILE A 80 11.49 12.01 -5.14
N GLY A 81 10.85 13.07 -5.65
CA GLY A 81 9.89 13.87 -4.90
C GLY A 81 8.56 13.18 -4.57
N THR A 82 8.37 11.90 -4.92
CA THR A 82 7.14 11.16 -4.62
C THR A 82 7.31 10.16 -3.47
N TYR A 83 8.45 10.19 -2.76
CA TYR A 83 8.75 9.26 -1.67
C TYR A 83 7.76 9.40 -0.50
N GLU A 84 7.48 10.63 -0.08
CA GLU A 84 6.59 10.91 1.06
C GLU A 84 5.11 10.60 0.76
N TYR A 85 4.73 10.53 -0.52
CA TYR A 85 3.37 10.12 -0.93
C TYR A 85 3.06 8.64 -0.67
N HIS A 86 4.00 7.85 -0.14
CA HIS A 86 3.75 6.47 0.21
C HIS A 86 3.15 6.31 1.61
N PHE A 87 3.26 7.29 2.52
CA PHE A 87 2.88 7.07 3.92
C PHE A 87 2.41 8.35 4.62
N ILE A 88 2.05 8.21 5.90
CA ILE A 88 1.86 9.29 6.86
C ILE A 88 2.61 8.89 8.13
N ASN A 89 3.49 9.77 8.61
CA ASN A 89 4.25 9.58 9.84
C ASN A 89 3.59 10.32 10.99
N VAL A 90 2.90 9.59 11.87
CA VAL A 90 2.20 10.16 13.01
C VAL A 90 3.05 10.03 14.28
N PRO A 91 3.25 11.08 15.08
CA PRO A 91 3.98 10.99 16.35
C PRO A 91 3.39 9.94 17.30
N ARG A 92 4.25 9.13 17.94
CA ARG A 92 3.83 8.13 18.92
C ARG A 92 3.09 8.79 20.07
N GLY A 93 1.99 8.16 20.48
CA GLY A 93 1.11 8.67 21.53
C GLY A 93 -0.01 9.58 21.04
N SER A 94 -0.06 9.91 19.74
CA SER A 94 -1.24 10.54 19.14
C SER A 94 -2.42 9.56 19.12
N GLU A 95 -3.63 10.03 19.44
CA GLU A 95 -4.85 9.22 19.36
C GLU A 95 -5.40 9.15 17.92
N THR A 96 -5.12 10.18 17.12
CA THR A 96 -5.55 10.30 15.73
C THR A 96 -4.53 11.09 14.91
N ILE A 97 -4.75 11.14 13.60
CA ILE A 97 -3.97 11.91 12.64
C ILE A 97 -4.37 13.38 12.73
N ASP A 98 -3.39 14.26 12.90
CA ASP A 98 -3.55 15.69 12.67
C ASP A 98 -2.99 16.01 11.28
N PHE A 99 -3.85 16.16 10.28
CA PHE A 99 -3.41 16.39 8.89
C PHE A 99 -2.64 17.71 8.69
N SER A 100 -2.80 18.70 9.58
CA SER A 100 -2.01 19.94 9.49
C SER A 100 -0.56 19.73 9.91
N ARG A 101 -0.32 18.76 10.81
CA ARG A 101 1.00 18.42 11.35
C ARG A 101 1.64 17.23 10.63
N ASP A 102 0.86 16.18 10.38
CA ASP A 102 1.32 14.87 9.93
C ASP A 102 1.35 14.72 8.41
N CYS A 103 0.66 15.63 7.71
CA CYS A 103 0.70 15.79 6.25
C CYS A 103 1.12 17.22 5.88
N ASP A 104 2.03 17.80 6.67
CA ASP A 104 2.56 19.13 6.44
C ASP A 104 3.27 19.20 5.07
N SER A 105 3.29 20.40 4.47
CA SER A 105 3.76 20.65 3.10
C SER A 105 3.07 19.84 2.00
N TYR A 106 1.93 19.20 2.31
CA TYR A 106 1.16 18.34 1.40
C TYR A 106 1.93 17.09 0.93
N ASP A 107 2.94 16.67 1.68
CA ASP A 107 3.78 15.52 1.36
C ASP A 107 3.36 14.29 2.17
N CYS A 108 2.20 13.73 1.81
CA CYS A 108 1.74 12.45 2.35
C CYS A 108 0.84 11.70 1.36
N VAL A 109 0.54 10.43 1.66
CA VAL A 109 -0.24 9.54 0.77
C VAL A 109 -1.63 10.06 0.41
N THR A 110 -2.32 10.77 1.30
CA THR A 110 -3.66 11.31 0.98
C THR A 110 -3.58 12.36 -0.12
N GLN A 111 -2.55 13.21 -0.10
CA GLN A 111 -2.30 14.23 -1.11
C GLN A 111 -1.84 13.63 -2.43
N GLY A 112 -1.04 12.55 -2.38
CA GLY A 112 -0.72 11.75 -3.56
C GLY A 112 -1.99 11.26 -4.27
N ILE A 113 -2.93 10.67 -3.53
CA ILE A 113 -4.21 10.20 -4.08
C ILE A 113 -5.00 11.36 -4.69
N ILE A 114 -5.23 12.44 -3.95
CA ILE A 114 -6.02 13.60 -4.42
C ILE A 114 -5.40 14.20 -5.69
N ARG A 115 -4.08 14.36 -5.71
CA ARG A 115 -3.34 14.93 -6.85
C ARG A 115 -3.52 14.10 -8.12
N TYR A 116 -3.33 12.78 -8.02
CA TYR A 116 -3.41 11.91 -9.20
C TYR A 116 -4.85 11.61 -9.61
N ALA A 117 -5.81 11.57 -8.67
CA ALA A 117 -7.24 11.50 -8.98
C ALA A 117 -7.72 12.76 -9.73
N THR A 118 -7.36 13.96 -9.24
CA THR A 118 -7.64 15.24 -9.91
C THR A 118 -7.07 15.25 -11.34
N TYR A 119 -5.83 14.78 -11.49
CA TYR A 119 -5.19 14.69 -12.80
C TYR A 119 -5.95 13.78 -13.77
N LEU A 120 -6.49 12.66 -13.30
CA LEU A 120 -7.27 11.72 -14.10
C LEU A 120 -8.69 12.23 -14.39
N GLN A 121 -9.25 13.10 -13.56
CA GLN A 121 -10.58 13.68 -13.81
C GLN A 121 -10.55 14.78 -14.88
N GLU A 122 -9.44 15.54 -14.98
CA GLU A 122 -9.36 16.70 -15.87
C GLU A 122 -9.36 16.34 -17.37
N ARG A 123 -10.57 16.20 -17.93
CA ARG A 123 -10.82 15.74 -19.32
C ARG A 123 -10.06 16.53 -20.39
N ARG A 124 -9.91 17.85 -20.22
CA ARG A 124 -9.16 18.73 -21.14
C ARG A 124 -7.68 18.39 -21.18
N LYS A 125 -7.08 18.12 -20.01
CA LYS A 125 -5.69 17.70 -19.89
C LYS A 125 -5.53 16.27 -20.44
N LEU A 126 -6.49 15.38 -20.17
CA LEU A 126 -6.46 14.04 -20.72
C LEU A 126 -6.52 14.00 -22.25
N SER A 127 -7.36 14.80 -22.92
CA SER A 127 -7.47 14.74 -24.39
C SER A 127 -6.19 15.15 -25.13
N SER A 128 -5.38 16.05 -24.57
CA SER A 128 -4.16 16.58 -25.20
C SER A 128 -2.86 15.91 -24.75
N GLN A 129 -2.90 15.05 -23.73
CA GLN A 129 -1.70 14.44 -23.14
C GLN A 129 -1.28 13.12 -23.79
N LYS A 130 0.04 12.89 -23.80
CA LYS A 130 0.63 11.58 -24.14
C LYS A 130 0.12 10.51 -23.17
N ASN A 131 -0.24 9.34 -23.71
CA ASN A 131 -0.66 8.17 -22.91
C ASN A 131 0.32 7.81 -21.77
N SER A 132 1.61 8.15 -21.90
CA SER A 132 2.61 7.92 -20.85
C SER A 132 2.30 8.66 -19.55
N LYS A 133 1.83 9.91 -19.60
CA LYS A 133 1.51 10.67 -18.37
C LYS A 133 0.21 10.20 -17.71
N LYS A 134 -0.78 9.78 -18.51
CA LYS A 134 -1.99 9.13 -18.00
C LYS A 134 -1.67 7.81 -17.32
N LYS A 135 -0.83 7.00 -17.96
CA LYS A 135 -0.34 5.73 -17.42
C LYS A 135 0.36 5.95 -16.09
N GLU A 136 1.25 6.94 -16.03
CA GLU A 136 1.93 7.33 -14.80
C GLU A 136 0.94 7.71 -13.70
N ALA A 137 0.01 8.64 -13.99
CA ALA A 137 -0.99 9.06 -13.01
C ALA A 137 -1.86 7.90 -12.49
N LEU A 138 -2.26 7.01 -13.40
CA LEU A 138 -3.02 5.81 -13.06
C LEU A 138 -2.22 4.85 -12.16
N ASN A 139 -0.94 4.61 -12.47
CA ASN A 139 -0.07 3.78 -11.65
C ASN A 139 0.12 4.37 -10.25
N PHE A 140 0.40 5.67 -10.16
CA PHE A 140 0.61 6.36 -8.88
C PHE A 140 -0.65 6.38 -8.03
N LEU A 141 -1.81 6.76 -8.59
CA LEU A 141 -3.08 6.72 -7.88
C LEU A 141 -3.36 5.32 -7.32
N ALA A 142 -3.25 4.30 -8.17
CA ALA A 142 -3.57 2.93 -7.80
C ALA A 142 -2.64 2.38 -6.70
N HIS A 143 -1.35 2.72 -6.77
CA HIS A 143 -0.39 2.37 -5.74
C HIS A 143 -0.73 3.05 -4.41
N TYR A 144 -0.95 4.36 -4.41
CA TYR A 144 -1.19 5.13 -3.19
C TYR A 144 -2.50 4.77 -2.50
N VAL A 145 -3.56 4.45 -3.25
CA VAL A 145 -4.77 3.88 -2.65
C VAL A 145 -4.45 2.55 -1.96
N GLY A 146 -3.59 1.71 -2.54
CA GLY A 146 -3.08 0.52 -1.86
C GLY A 146 -2.35 0.87 -0.57
N ASP A 147 -1.32 1.73 -0.64
CA ASP A 147 -0.49 2.13 0.50
C ASP A 147 -1.31 2.67 1.65
N LEU A 148 -2.25 3.58 1.37
CA LEU A 148 -3.12 4.17 2.38
C LEU A 148 -3.84 3.12 3.23
N HIS A 149 -4.16 1.96 2.65
CA HIS A 149 -4.88 0.89 3.34
C HIS A 149 -3.97 -0.07 4.11
N GLN A 150 -2.65 -0.02 3.92
CA GLN A 150 -1.70 -0.73 4.76
C GLN A 150 -1.64 0.00 6.11
N PRO A 151 -2.08 -0.60 7.24
CA PRO A 151 -2.13 0.11 8.51
C PRO A 151 -0.81 0.82 8.86
N LEU A 152 0.33 0.14 8.73
CA LEU A 152 1.65 0.67 9.08
C LEU A 152 2.24 1.66 8.07
N HIS A 153 1.57 1.93 6.95
CA HIS A 153 1.84 3.13 6.13
C HIS A 153 1.26 4.39 6.76
N VAL A 154 0.35 4.24 7.71
CA VAL A 154 -0.16 5.32 8.55
C VAL A 154 0.22 4.94 9.98
N GLY A 155 1.50 5.11 10.31
CA GLY A 155 2.14 4.52 11.49
C GLY A 155 2.96 5.51 12.29
N HIS A 156 3.71 5.01 13.28
CA HIS A 156 4.52 5.87 14.13
C HIS A 156 5.75 6.42 13.40
N LYS A 157 5.96 7.73 13.49
CA LYS A 157 7.13 8.41 12.95
C LYS A 157 8.44 7.84 13.50
N GLU A 158 8.48 7.58 14.81
CA GLU A 158 9.69 7.20 15.55
C GLU A 158 10.20 5.80 15.18
N ASP A 159 9.35 4.93 14.64
CA ASP A 159 9.75 3.62 14.14
C ASP A 159 9.57 3.45 12.64
N MET A 160 9.36 4.55 11.91
CA MET A 160 9.18 4.58 10.46
C MET A 160 8.07 3.59 10.02
N GLY A 161 6.91 3.66 10.67
CA GLY A 161 5.80 2.74 10.40
C GLY A 161 6.14 1.28 10.74
N GLY A 162 6.90 1.03 11.80
CA GLY A 162 7.30 -0.31 12.21
C GLY A 162 8.48 -0.90 11.44
N ASN A 163 9.17 -0.11 10.60
CA ASN A 163 10.42 -0.53 9.96
C ASN A 163 11.59 -0.63 10.95
N ALA A 164 11.59 0.18 12.02
CA ALA A 164 12.58 0.09 13.09
C ALA A 164 12.18 -0.88 14.23
N LEU A 165 10.97 -1.44 14.17
CA LEU A 165 10.47 -2.39 15.18
C LEU A 165 10.72 -3.83 14.70
N TRP A 166 11.72 -4.48 15.28
CA TRP A 166 12.10 -5.84 14.88
C TRP A 166 11.41 -6.89 15.75
N VAL A 167 10.65 -7.79 15.14
CA VAL A 167 9.92 -8.87 15.80
C VAL A 167 10.41 -10.23 15.32
N LYS A 168 10.11 -11.29 16.07
CA LYS A 168 10.44 -12.68 15.71
C LYS A 168 9.21 -13.39 15.17
N TYR A 169 9.36 -14.02 14.00
CA TYR A 169 8.33 -14.88 13.44
C TYR A 169 8.10 -16.12 14.32
N ALA A 170 6.85 -16.47 14.61
CA ALA A 170 6.52 -17.51 15.58
C ALA A 170 7.23 -18.85 15.31
N SER A 171 7.20 -19.32 14.06
CA SER A 171 7.57 -20.69 13.73
C SER A 171 9.06 -20.95 13.54
N ASN A 172 9.85 -19.94 13.15
CA ASN A 172 11.29 -20.11 12.93
C ASN A 172 12.17 -19.09 13.68
N LYS A 173 11.54 -18.23 14.50
CA LYS A 173 12.18 -17.21 15.33
C LYS A 173 13.10 -16.24 14.58
N LYS A 174 13.01 -16.18 13.24
CA LYS A 174 13.78 -15.22 12.44
C LYS A 174 13.28 -13.81 12.71
N ASN A 175 14.23 -12.88 12.83
CA ASN A 175 13.93 -11.46 12.94
C ASN A 175 13.30 -10.94 11.64
N LYS A 176 12.24 -10.15 11.76
CA LYS A 176 11.57 -9.42 10.70
C LYS A 176 11.19 -8.03 11.20
N ARG A 177 11.14 -7.05 10.30
CA ARG A 177 10.51 -5.75 10.61
C ARG A 177 9.01 -5.96 10.74
N LEU A 178 8.36 -5.30 11.70
CA LEU A 178 6.92 -5.37 11.86
C LEU A 178 6.21 -4.93 10.57
N HIS A 179 6.71 -3.87 9.92
CA HIS A 179 6.20 -3.38 8.64
C HIS A 179 6.12 -4.51 7.59
N SER A 180 7.22 -5.23 7.37
CA SER A 180 7.29 -6.35 6.42
C SER A 180 6.43 -7.57 6.82
N VAL A 181 6.03 -7.68 8.08
CA VAL A 181 5.03 -8.67 8.49
C VAL A 181 3.68 -8.33 7.87
N TRP A 182 3.27 -7.06 7.96
CA TRP A 182 2.02 -6.58 7.39
C TRP A 182 2.05 -6.58 5.86
N ASP A 183 3.08 -6.05 5.23
CA ASP A 183 3.16 -5.93 3.76
C ASP A 183 3.07 -7.26 3.00
N GLY A 184 3.61 -8.32 3.58
CA GLY A 184 3.85 -9.56 2.85
C GLY A 184 3.59 -10.83 3.64
N THR A 185 3.94 -10.89 4.93
CA THR A 185 3.79 -12.14 5.70
C THR A 185 2.31 -12.46 5.94
N LEU A 186 1.51 -11.48 6.35
CA LEU A 186 0.07 -11.66 6.59
C LEU A 186 -0.68 -12.05 5.31
N PRO A 187 -0.60 -11.32 4.18
CA PRO A 187 -1.24 -11.74 2.94
C PRO A 187 -0.82 -13.14 2.49
N THR A 188 0.47 -13.48 2.58
CA THR A 188 0.97 -14.79 2.17
C THR A 188 0.35 -15.93 2.97
N GLN A 189 0.24 -15.77 4.29
CA GLN A 189 -0.37 -16.78 5.17
C GLN A 189 -1.86 -16.98 4.85
N GLN A 190 -2.53 -15.94 4.36
CA GLN A 190 -3.92 -15.98 3.90
C GLN A 190 -4.06 -16.53 2.46
N GLY A 191 -2.99 -17.10 1.90
CA GLY A 191 -2.99 -17.68 0.56
C GLY A 191 -2.80 -16.68 -0.59
N LEU A 192 -2.56 -15.41 -0.28
CA LEU A 192 -2.29 -14.35 -1.25
C LEU A 192 -0.79 -14.34 -1.59
N ASN A 193 -0.34 -15.41 -2.27
CA ASN A 193 1.08 -15.76 -2.39
C ASN A 193 1.85 -15.08 -3.53
N PHE A 194 3.13 -14.84 -3.23
CA PHE A 194 4.20 -14.39 -4.10
C PHE A 194 4.66 -15.47 -5.09
N LYS A 195 4.78 -15.09 -6.36
CA LYS A 195 5.07 -15.93 -7.55
C LYS A 195 3.85 -16.60 -8.18
N SER A 196 2.68 -15.97 -8.09
CA SER A 196 1.54 -16.42 -8.88
C SER A 196 1.71 -16.02 -10.36
N SER A 197 1.49 -16.96 -11.28
CA SER A 197 1.41 -16.64 -12.71
C SER A 197 0.26 -15.67 -12.98
N LYS A 198 0.26 -14.94 -14.10
CA LYS A 198 -0.85 -14.04 -14.48
C LYS A 198 -2.23 -14.70 -14.33
N LYS A 199 -2.35 -15.97 -14.74
CA LYS A 199 -3.57 -16.78 -14.60
C LYS A 199 -3.95 -16.99 -13.14
N LYS A 200 -2.98 -17.35 -12.29
CA LYS A 200 -3.24 -17.60 -10.86
C LYS A 200 -3.59 -16.31 -10.11
N ARG A 201 -2.91 -15.18 -10.40
CA ARG A 201 -3.28 -13.88 -9.82
C ARG A 201 -4.73 -13.52 -10.13
N ARG A 202 -5.16 -13.67 -11.38
CA ARG A 202 -6.55 -13.39 -11.78
C ARG A 202 -7.55 -14.31 -11.11
N LEU A 203 -7.23 -15.61 -10.98
CA LEU A 203 -8.06 -16.54 -10.22
C LEU A 203 -8.21 -16.10 -8.75
N ILE A 204 -7.10 -15.71 -8.10
CA ILE A 204 -7.13 -15.20 -6.73
C ILE A 204 -7.96 -13.91 -6.66
N ALA A 205 -7.77 -12.97 -7.58
CA ALA A 205 -8.53 -11.73 -7.64
C ALA A 205 -10.04 -12.00 -7.72
N SER A 206 -10.48 -12.85 -8.67
CA SER A 206 -11.88 -13.22 -8.80
C SER A 206 -12.43 -13.92 -7.55
N GLN A 207 -11.65 -14.82 -6.93
CA GLN A 207 -12.04 -15.49 -5.68
C GLN A 207 -12.18 -14.53 -4.50
N GLN A 208 -11.35 -13.48 -4.43
CA GLN A 208 -11.43 -12.47 -3.37
C GLN A 208 -12.59 -11.50 -3.63
N ILE A 209 -12.79 -11.04 -4.87
CA ILE A 209 -13.96 -10.22 -5.23
C ILE A 209 -15.26 -10.94 -4.89
N ALA A 210 -15.36 -12.25 -5.15
CA ALA A 210 -16.56 -13.03 -4.83
C ALA A 210 -16.90 -13.09 -3.33
N LYS A 211 -15.98 -12.69 -2.44
CA LYS A 211 -16.21 -12.58 -0.99
C LYS A 211 -16.71 -11.19 -0.57
N ILE A 212 -16.64 -10.21 -1.46
CA ILE A 212 -17.07 -8.83 -1.19
C ILE A 212 -18.55 -8.73 -1.55
N SER A 213 -19.40 -8.43 -0.57
CA SER A 213 -20.83 -8.25 -0.85
C SER A 213 -21.10 -6.89 -1.52
N GLU A 214 -22.23 -6.76 -2.22
CA GLU A 214 -22.66 -5.46 -2.76
C GLU A 214 -22.91 -4.43 -1.65
N ASN A 215 -23.26 -4.88 -0.44
CA ASN A 215 -23.35 -3.99 0.71
C ASN A 215 -21.96 -3.47 1.13
N ASP A 216 -20.97 -4.35 1.19
CA ASP A 216 -19.59 -3.95 1.53
C ASP A 216 -19.04 -2.96 0.50
N LYS A 217 -19.28 -3.18 -0.80
CA LYS A 217 -18.89 -2.23 -1.85
C LYS A 217 -19.46 -0.84 -1.60
N ARG A 218 -20.78 -0.74 -1.33
CA ARG A 218 -21.45 0.54 -1.06
C ARG A 218 -20.99 1.19 0.23
N GLN A 219 -20.72 0.42 1.28
CA GLN A 219 -20.27 0.95 2.57
C GLN A 219 -18.82 1.42 2.49
N TRP A 220 -17.92 0.61 1.92
CA TRP A 220 -16.50 0.94 1.84
C TRP A 220 -16.19 2.06 0.85
N ALA A 221 -16.99 2.25 -0.20
CA ALA A 221 -16.82 3.37 -1.13
C ALA A 221 -17.10 4.75 -0.49
N GLN A 222 -17.75 4.80 0.68
CA GLN A 222 -18.04 6.04 1.38
C GLN A 222 -16.80 6.59 2.12
N GLY A 223 -16.90 7.86 2.50
CA GLY A 223 -15.87 8.57 3.27
C GLY A 223 -14.86 9.29 2.38
N SER A 224 -14.02 10.09 3.02
CA SER A 224 -12.92 10.81 2.38
C SER A 224 -11.60 10.04 2.48
N VAL A 225 -10.61 10.41 1.68
CA VAL A 225 -9.26 9.83 1.76
C VAL A 225 -8.66 10.01 3.16
N ASN A 226 -8.98 11.12 3.82
CA ASN A 226 -8.56 11.40 5.19
C ASN A 226 -9.24 10.46 6.21
N SER A 227 -10.53 10.14 6.03
CA SER A 227 -11.20 9.14 6.86
C SER A 227 -10.58 7.74 6.71
N TRP A 228 -10.24 7.34 5.49
CA TRP A 228 -9.58 6.06 5.22
C TRP A 228 -8.17 5.98 5.83
N ALA A 229 -7.46 7.11 5.86
CA ALA A 229 -6.19 7.22 6.59
C ALA A 229 -6.38 6.97 8.10
N ARG A 230 -7.41 7.58 8.69
CA ARG A 230 -7.72 7.39 10.13
C ARG A 230 -8.10 5.96 10.46
N GLU A 231 -8.79 5.25 9.57
CA GLU A 231 -9.04 3.81 9.72
C GLU A 231 -7.71 3.03 9.79
N SER A 232 -6.77 3.29 8.88
CA SER A 232 -5.45 2.67 8.89
C SER A 232 -4.67 3.00 10.16
N TYR A 233 -4.69 4.26 10.61
CA TYR A 233 -4.02 4.65 11.85
C TYR A 233 -4.62 3.97 13.08
N SER A 234 -5.96 3.89 13.15
CA SER A 234 -6.66 3.19 14.21
C SER A 234 -6.24 1.71 14.28
N LEU A 235 -6.18 1.03 13.12
CA LEU A 235 -5.69 -0.35 13.05
C LEU A 235 -4.21 -0.47 13.45
N SER A 236 -3.39 0.52 13.09
CA SER A 236 -1.99 0.59 13.52
C SER A 236 -1.87 0.56 15.04
N ILE A 237 -2.52 1.49 15.75
CA ILE A 237 -2.34 1.67 17.20
C ILE A 237 -3.12 0.66 18.05
N ASN A 238 -4.22 0.12 17.52
CA ASN A 238 -5.10 -0.82 18.23
C ASN A 238 -4.84 -2.29 17.90
N CYS A 239 -4.14 -2.58 16.80
CA CYS A 239 -3.82 -3.94 16.38
C CYS A 239 -2.34 -4.11 16.00
N ALA A 240 -1.83 -3.40 14.99
CA ALA A 240 -0.52 -3.69 14.42
C ALA A 240 0.62 -3.60 15.45
N TYR A 241 0.64 -2.53 16.23
CA TYR A 241 1.62 -2.30 17.29
C TYR A 241 1.30 -3.05 18.60
N ARG A 242 0.19 -3.77 18.70
CA ARG A 242 -0.27 -4.43 19.93
C ARG A 242 0.02 -5.92 19.89
N ARG A 243 0.44 -6.49 21.02
CA ARG A 243 0.51 -7.96 21.13
C ARG A 243 -0.86 -8.55 20.82
N ASP A 244 -0.85 -9.65 20.08
CA ASP A 244 -2.04 -10.38 19.67
C ASP A 244 -3.15 -9.53 19.05
N CYS A 245 -2.78 -8.43 18.36
CA CYS A 245 -3.70 -7.55 17.64
C CYS A 245 -4.92 -7.15 18.50
N SER A 246 -4.67 -6.57 19.68
CA SER A 246 -5.73 -6.14 20.58
C SER A 246 -5.35 -4.89 21.35
N ALA A 247 -6.23 -3.88 21.37
CA ALA A 247 -6.01 -2.62 22.09
C ALA A 247 -5.77 -2.81 23.60
N SER A 248 -6.32 -3.89 24.17
CA SER A 248 -6.12 -4.26 25.59
C SER A 248 -4.73 -4.79 25.92
N GLN A 249 -3.99 -5.23 24.90
CA GLN A 249 -2.68 -5.84 25.06
C GLN A 249 -1.57 -4.77 25.06
N PRO A 250 -0.40 -5.04 25.68
CA PRO A 250 0.70 -4.11 25.64
C PRO A 250 1.26 -3.96 24.22
N THR A 251 1.91 -2.82 23.97
CA THR A 251 2.58 -2.56 22.70
C THR A 251 3.78 -3.48 22.52
N LEU A 252 4.01 -3.93 21.28
CA LEU A 252 5.17 -4.70 20.87
C LEU A 252 6.46 -3.91 21.09
N LYS A 253 7.52 -4.63 21.45
CA LYS A 253 8.89 -4.12 21.57
C LYS A 253 9.81 -4.89 20.65
N THR A 254 10.92 -4.27 20.26
CA THR A 254 11.96 -4.95 19.48
C THR A 254 12.44 -6.21 20.24
N GLY A 255 12.47 -7.34 19.55
CA GLY A 255 12.82 -8.66 20.10
C GLY A 255 11.63 -9.53 20.47
N ASP A 256 10.42 -8.95 20.57
CA ASP A 256 9.19 -9.70 20.86
C ASP A 256 8.92 -10.75 19.78
N THR A 257 8.37 -11.89 20.20
CA THR A 257 7.86 -12.91 19.27
C THR A 257 6.38 -12.66 19.03
N LEU A 258 5.98 -12.53 17.76
CA LEU A 258 4.57 -12.54 17.38
C LEU A 258 4.00 -13.94 17.63
N SER A 259 2.91 -14.04 18.39
CA SER A 259 2.25 -15.31 18.67
C SER A 259 1.45 -15.80 17.45
N GLN A 260 0.98 -17.04 17.47
CA GLN A 260 0.02 -17.52 16.47
C GLN A 260 -1.28 -16.68 16.51
N THR A 261 -1.76 -16.31 17.70
CA THR A 261 -2.94 -15.46 17.90
C THR A 261 -2.80 -14.10 17.22
N TYR A 262 -1.59 -13.52 17.20
CA TYR A 262 -1.33 -12.30 16.43
C TYR A 262 -1.65 -12.51 14.95
N TYR A 263 -1.14 -13.59 14.35
CA TYR A 263 -1.36 -13.91 12.93
C TYR A 263 -2.83 -14.23 12.63
N ASP A 264 -3.49 -15.00 13.50
CA ASP A 264 -4.88 -15.41 13.33
C ASP A 264 -5.83 -14.19 13.35
N LYS A 265 -5.51 -13.16 14.14
CA LYS A 265 -6.31 -11.92 14.22
C LYS A 265 -5.94 -10.88 13.17
N SER A 266 -4.64 -10.68 12.91
CA SER A 266 -4.18 -9.65 11.97
C SER A 266 -4.30 -10.07 10.50
N GLY A 267 -4.26 -11.38 10.20
CA GLY A 267 -4.39 -11.90 8.84
C GLY A 267 -5.71 -11.52 8.16
N PRO A 268 -6.88 -11.80 8.77
CA PRO A 268 -8.18 -11.38 8.23
C PRO A 268 -8.30 -9.87 8.04
N ILE A 269 -7.77 -9.06 8.98
CA ILE A 269 -7.74 -7.60 8.87
C ILE A 269 -6.93 -7.15 7.65
N ALA A 270 -5.75 -7.75 7.42
CA ALA A 270 -4.95 -7.45 6.24
C ALA A 270 -5.70 -7.76 4.93
N VAL A 271 -6.45 -8.86 4.88
CA VAL A 271 -7.29 -9.21 3.72
C VAL A 271 -8.43 -8.22 3.52
N GLU A 272 -9.10 -7.80 4.61
CA GLU A 272 -10.16 -6.79 4.54
C GLU A 272 -9.62 -5.44 4.04
N ARG A 273 -8.44 -5.01 4.49
CA ARG A 273 -7.80 -3.79 3.97
C ARG A 273 -7.46 -3.88 2.49
N ILE A 274 -7.04 -5.06 2.00
CA ILE A 274 -6.83 -5.31 0.56
C ILE A 274 -8.15 -5.19 -0.20
N HIS A 275 -9.25 -5.72 0.34
CA HIS A 275 -10.59 -5.61 -0.27
C HIS A 275 -11.05 -4.16 -0.34
N GLN A 276 -10.98 -3.44 0.78
CA GLN A 276 -11.33 -2.01 0.88
C GLN A 276 -10.51 -1.16 -0.09
N ALA A 277 -9.19 -1.38 -0.17
CA ALA A 277 -8.32 -0.69 -1.13
C ALA A 277 -8.79 -0.91 -2.58
N SER A 278 -9.15 -2.14 -2.95
CA SER A 278 -9.60 -2.47 -4.30
C SER A 278 -10.95 -1.86 -4.66
N VAL A 279 -11.90 -1.85 -3.71
CA VAL A 279 -13.22 -1.23 -3.89
C VAL A 279 -13.09 0.28 -4.03
N ARG A 280 -12.35 0.92 -3.12
CA ARG A 280 -12.15 2.38 -3.13
C ARG A 280 -11.37 2.83 -4.36
N LEU A 281 -10.39 2.05 -4.81
CA LEU A 281 -9.71 2.31 -6.07
C LEU A 281 -10.66 2.20 -7.27
N ALA A 282 -11.50 1.16 -7.33
CA ALA A 282 -12.48 1.02 -8.40
C ALA A 282 -13.45 2.20 -8.44
N PHE A 283 -13.96 2.62 -7.28
CA PHE A 283 -14.82 3.80 -7.13
C PHE A 283 -14.15 5.08 -7.65
N ILE A 284 -12.94 5.41 -7.17
CA ILE A 284 -12.22 6.61 -7.62
C ILE A 284 -11.99 6.56 -9.14
N LEU A 285 -11.63 5.41 -9.70
CA LEU A 285 -11.37 5.27 -11.12
C LEU A 285 -12.64 5.46 -11.96
N GLU A 286 -13.77 4.85 -11.58
CA GLU A 286 -15.05 5.08 -12.27
C GLU A 286 -15.39 6.57 -12.31
N ASP A 287 -15.43 7.20 -11.15
CA ASP A 287 -15.81 8.60 -11.01
C ASP A 287 -14.84 9.55 -11.75
N SER A 288 -13.53 9.26 -11.67
CA SER A 288 -12.51 10.03 -12.41
C SER A 288 -12.73 9.94 -13.92
N PHE A 289 -12.99 8.74 -14.45
CA PHE A 289 -13.16 8.54 -15.89
C PHE A 289 -14.55 8.95 -16.40
N ALA A 290 -15.56 9.02 -15.53
CA ALA A 290 -16.85 9.64 -15.80
C ALA A 290 -16.74 11.18 -15.81
N GLY A 291 -15.84 11.73 -15.00
CA GLY A 291 -15.73 13.17 -14.74
C GLY A 291 -16.63 13.62 -13.59
N GLU A 292 -17.08 12.68 -12.76
CA GLU A 292 -18.08 12.85 -11.71
C GLU A 292 -17.49 12.85 -10.30
N LEU A 293 -16.17 12.60 -10.17
CA LEU A 293 -15.48 12.59 -8.89
C LEU A 293 -15.63 13.92 -8.15
N ASP A 294 -16.28 13.90 -6.98
CA ASP A 294 -16.33 15.07 -6.12
C ASP A 294 -15.04 15.20 -5.30
N LEU A 295 -14.12 16.02 -5.80
CA LEU A 295 -12.85 16.29 -5.13
C LEU A 295 -13.02 16.96 -3.76
N SER A 296 -14.12 17.67 -3.54
CA SER A 296 -14.40 18.31 -2.25
C SER A 296 -14.81 17.30 -1.18
N GLU A 297 -15.51 16.23 -1.58
CA GLU A 297 -15.79 15.10 -0.69
C GLU A 297 -14.55 14.23 -0.48
N LEU A 298 -13.77 14.00 -1.55
CA LEU A 298 -12.57 13.18 -1.50
C LEU A 298 -11.49 13.77 -0.56
N ASP A 299 -11.31 15.10 -0.56
CA ASP A 299 -10.37 15.84 0.31
C ASP A 299 -11.01 16.30 1.65
N ARG A 300 -12.24 15.89 1.97
CA ARG A 300 -12.90 16.32 3.20
C ARG A 300 -12.04 15.96 4.43
N ARG A 301 -11.64 16.97 5.21
CA ARG A 301 -10.72 16.83 6.36
C ARG A 301 -11.41 16.48 7.67
N ASN A 302 -12.74 16.48 7.71
CA ASN A 302 -13.54 16.25 8.92
C ASN A 302 -13.26 14.88 9.50
#